data_AF-A0A367QNE4-F1
#
_entry.id   AF-A0A367QNE4-F1
#
_cell.length_a   1.000
_cell.length_b   1.000
_cell.length_c   1.000
_cell.angle_alpha   90.00
_cell.angle_beta   90.00
_cell.angle_gamma   90.00
#
_symmetry.space_group_name_H-M   'P 1'
#
loop_
_entity.id
_entity.type
_entity.pdbx_description
1 polymer ?
#
loop_
_entity_poly.entity_id
_entity_poly.type
_entity_poly.pdbx_seq_one_letter_code
_entity_poly.pdbx_strand_id
1 'polypeptide(L)'
;MTSLNEEISIKLNIYKRNYAEYTKCLIRGREIVIDGRPEEKVRQIFIYFLVNESGLFPNEIDIKVESNNHDIELYRTVKNKNFKPYQPPLMIVEVKREEEDLQNHENQIQRYLKKSCSEIGVLYNYHEIIAYTKKDKVFTNNYLNSIEDIPSLILQSSNILEKDILEFEKAVNGSFKSFIYLINKYGKYKLNTIIFRLKGEQLPISGTFFEFQDNKVNYFKNGKNWQSFNYQDFERLISITY
;
A
#
# COMPACT_ATOMS: atom_id res chain seq x y z
N MET A 1 28.03 10.84 11.23
CA MET A 1 26.57 10.75 11.46
C MET A 1 26.25 11.66 12.63
N THR A 2 25.26 12.53 12.47
CA THR A 2 24.60 13.19 13.61
C THR A 2 23.96 12.13 14.50
N SER A 3 23.88 12.37 15.80
CA SER A 3 23.17 11.44 16.69
C SER A 3 21.66 11.53 16.45
N LEU A 4 20.90 10.44 16.69
CA LEU A 4 19.44 10.47 16.55
C LEU A 4 18.81 11.58 17.39
N ASN A 5 19.33 11.83 18.60
CA ASN A 5 18.82 12.90 19.47
C ASN A 5 19.01 14.30 18.85
N GLU A 6 20.14 14.55 18.16
CA GLU A 6 20.35 15.80 17.42
C GLU A 6 19.36 15.92 16.27
N GLU A 7 19.20 14.88 15.44
CA GLU A 7 18.22 14.90 14.35
C GLU A 7 16.80 15.12 14.85
N ILE A 8 16.43 14.47 15.94
CA ILE A 8 15.14 14.64 16.59
C ILE A 8 14.92 16.08 17.04
N SER A 9 15.93 16.71 17.64
CA SER A 9 15.83 18.12 18.07
C SER A 9 15.69 19.10 16.91
N ILE A 10 16.22 18.75 15.73
CA ILE A 10 16.18 19.58 14.53
C ILE A 10 14.89 19.36 13.74
N LYS A 11 14.49 18.10 13.55
CA LYS A 11 13.40 17.71 12.64
C LYS A 11 12.05 17.64 13.33
N LEU A 12 12.00 17.21 14.59
CA LEU A 12 10.73 17.01 15.30
C LEU A 12 10.40 18.22 16.16
N ASN A 13 9.12 18.63 16.15
CA ASN A 13 8.62 19.67 17.05
C ASN A 13 8.36 19.07 18.44
N ILE A 14 9.41 19.04 19.27
CA ILE A 14 9.35 18.48 20.62
C ILE A 14 8.96 19.55 21.63
N TYR A 15 8.04 19.21 22.53
CA TYR A 15 7.67 20.04 23.66
C TYR A 15 7.50 19.18 24.92
N LYS A 16 7.62 19.83 26.08
CA LYS A 16 7.52 19.18 27.39
C LYS A 16 6.18 19.45 28.04
N ARG A 17 5.55 18.40 28.58
CA ARG A 17 4.34 18.48 29.40
C ARG A 17 4.45 17.48 30.54
N ASN A 18 4.25 17.92 31.78
CA ASN A 18 4.34 17.06 32.97
C ASN A 18 5.63 16.21 33.00
N TYR A 19 6.78 16.83 32.75
CA TYR A 19 8.11 16.20 32.74
C TYR A 19 8.37 15.14 31.65
N ALA A 20 7.44 14.92 30.73
CA ALA A 20 7.63 14.03 29.58
C ALA A 20 7.75 14.83 28.28
N GLU A 21 8.51 14.28 27.32
CA GLU A 21 8.67 14.83 25.97
C GLU A 21 7.63 14.26 25.00
N TYR A 22 7.02 15.16 24.24
CA TYR A 22 5.98 14.86 23.28
C TYR A 22 6.35 15.41 21.90
N THR A 23 5.85 14.74 20.87
CA THR A 23 5.79 15.26 19.50
C THR A 23 4.43 14.97 18.88
N LYS A 24 4.07 15.65 17.79
CA LYS A 24 2.87 15.34 17.02
C LYS A 24 3.24 14.46 15.84
N CYS A 25 2.68 13.25 15.77
CA CYS A 25 2.89 12.39 14.61
C CYS A 25 2.24 12.98 13.37
N LEU A 26 3.04 13.19 12.31
CA LEU A 26 2.62 13.86 11.07
C LEU A 26 1.47 13.12 10.36
N ILE A 27 1.44 11.79 10.43
CA ILE A 27 0.42 10.97 9.76
C ILE A 27 -0.86 10.82 10.60
N ARG A 28 -0.72 10.61 11.90
CA ARG A 28 -1.88 10.33 12.78
C ARG A 28 -2.53 11.59 13.34
N GLY A 29 -1.84 12.73 13.26
CA GLY A 29 -2.32 14.01 13.76
C GLY A 29 -2.47 14.10 15.28
N ARG A 30 -1.95 13.12 16.05
CA ARG A 30 -2.06 13.04 17.51
C ARG A 30 -0.72 13.19 18.21
N GLU A 31 -0.75 13.67 19.45
CA GLU A 31 0.42 13.74 20.33
C GLU A 31 0.91 12.32 20.67
N ILE A 32 2.23 12.15 20.71
CA ILE A 32 2.89 10.91 21.10
C ILE A 32 4.02 11.24 22.08
N VAL A 33 4.09 10.47 23.16
CA VAL A 33 5.21 10.50 24.11
C VAL A 33 6.41 9.83 23.44
N ILE A 34 7.56 10.51 23.43
CA ILE A 34 8.82 9.96 22.88
C ILE A 34 9.85 9.64 23.97
N ASP A 35 9.64 10.14 25.18
CA ASP A 35 10.49 9.84 26.32
C ASP A 35 10.37 8.35 26.72
N GLY A 36 11.51 7.71 26.96
CA GLY A 36 11.60 6.26 27.22
C GLY A 36 11.13 5.37 26.06
N ARG A 37 10.92 5.90 24.84
CA ARG A 37 10.46 5.15 23.66
C ARG A 37 11.45 5.26 22.50
N PRO A 38 12.61 4.58 22.57
CA PRO A 38 13.67 4.69 21.56
C PRO A 38 13.22 4.26 20.16
N GLU A 39 12.37 3.25 20.05
CA GLU A 39 11.86 2.82 18.74
C GLU A 39 10.88 3.83 18.13
N GLU A 40 10.09 4.53 18.97
CA GLU A 40 9.18 5.58 18.50
C GLU A 40 9.94 6.78 17.95
N LYS A 41 11.09 7.10 18.56
CA LYS A 41 12.01 8.12 18.07
C LYS A 41 12.49 7.82 16.64
N VAL A 42 12.96 6.59 16.39
CA VAL A 42 13.35 6.11 15.05
C VAL A 42 12.17 6.15 14.08
N ARG A 43 10.98 5.70 14.51
CA ARG A 43 9.74 5.72 13.72
C ARG A 43 9.39 7.14 13.25
N GLN A 44 9.43 8.12 14.15
CA GLN A 44 9.08 9.50 13.81
C GLN A 44 10.10 10.16 12.87
N ILE A 45 11.38 9.83 12.97
CA ILE A 45 12.40 10.29 12.00
C ILE A 45 12.15 9.71 10.62
N PHE A 46 11.87 8.41 10.52
CA PHE A 46 11.55 7.79 9.23
C PHE A 46 10.28 8.42 8.60
N ILE A 47 9.24 8.65 9.40
CA ILE A 47 8.02 9.34 8.96
C ILE A 47 8.32 10.77 8.51
N TYR A 48 9.16 11.50 9.25
CA TYR A 48 9.55 12.86 8.87
C TYR A 48 10.21 12.87 7.50
N PHE A 49 11.16 11.96 7.26
CA PHE A 49 11.81 11.81 5.95
C PHE A 49 10.76 11.56 4.85
N LEU A 50 9.87 10.57 5.05
CA LEU A 50 8.85 10.26 4.05
C LEU A 50 7.93 11.45 3.74
N VAL A 51 7.52 12.20 4.75
CA VAL A 51 6.54 13.30 4.59
C VAL A 51 7.18 14.57 4.04
N ASN A 52 8.39 14.91 4.48
CA ASN A 52 8.97 16.23 4.25
C ASN A 52 10.18 16.22 3.31
N GLU A 53 10.90 15.10 3.18
CA GLU A 53 12.21 15.06 2.49
C GLU A 53 12.18 14.17 1.25
N SER A 54 11.37 13.10 1.24
CA SER A 54 11.37 12.10 0.16
C SER A 54 10.81 12.59 -1.18
N GLY A 55 9.99 13.65 -1.16
CA GLY A 55 9.24 14.13 -2.33
C GLY A 55 8.09 13.23 -2.78
N LEU A 56 7.82 12.12 -2.08
CA LEU A 56 6.78 11.14 -2.48
C LEU A 56 5.41 11.45 -1.91
N PHE A 57 5.34 11.86 -0.65
CA PHE A 57 4.08 12.13 0.03
C PHE A 57 3.58 13.56 -0.29
N PRO A 58 2.28 13.79 -0.52
CA PRO A 58 1.18 12.81 -0.58
C PRO A 58 0.88 12.29 -2.00
N ASN A 59 1.68 12.68 -2.99
CA ASN A 59 1.31 12.55 -4.41
C ASN A 59 1.48 11.12 -4.96
N GLU A 60 2.50 10.41 -4.48
CA GLU A 60 2.87 9.07 -4.95
C GLU A 60 2.60 7.98 -3.92
N ILE A 61 2.68 8.31 -2.62
CA ILE A 61 2.40 7.37 -1.53
C ILE A 61 1.39 7.89 -0.52
N ASP A 62 0.62 6.94 0.03
CA ASP A 62 -0.16 7.05 1.25
C ASP A 62 0.54 6.27 2.37
N ILE A 63 0.46 6.75 3.62
CA ILE A 63 1.19 6.19 4.76
C ILE A 63 0.20 5.76 5.84
N LYS A 64 0.34 4.54 6.36
CA LYS A 64 -0.31 4.09 7.60
C LYS A 64 0.73 3.79 8.66
N VAL A 65 0.43 4.13 9.91
CA VAL A 65 1.33 3.96 11.06
C VAL A 65 0.65 3.06 12.09
N GLU A 66 1.36 2.05 12.61
CA GLU A 66 0.87 1.03 13.53
C GLU A 66 -0.38 0.29 13.00
N SER A 67 -0.31 -0.20 11.76
CA SER A 67 -1.40 -0.88 11.06
C SER A 67 -1.05 -2.35 10.85
N ASN A 68 -1.99 -3.26 11.07
CA ASN A 68 -1.81 -4.70 10.87
C ASN A 68 -0.64 -5.34 11.65
N ASN A 69 -0.22 -4.74 12.77
CA ASN A 69 0.99 -5.07 13.55
C ASN A 69 2.32 -4.74 12.84
N HIS A 70 2.27 -3.86 11.83
CA HIS A 70 3.44 -3.28 11.19
C HIS A 70 3.62 -1.85 11.69
N ASP A 71 4.87 -1.39 11.81
CA ASP A 71 5.16 -0.03 12.24
C ASP A 71 4.71 1.01 11.22
N ILE A 72 5.08 0.80 9.96
CA ILE A 72 4.71 1.69 8.86
C ILE A 72 4.36 0.84 7.63
N GLU A 73 3.22 1.12 7.02
CA GLU A 73 2.82 0.57 5.72
C GLU A 73 2.74 1.72 4.72
N LEU A 74 3.40 1.57 3.56
CA LEU A 74 3.29 2.49 2.44
C LEU A 74 2.37 1.88 1.38
N TYR A 75 1.47 2.70 0.85
CA TYR A 75 0.58 2.36 -0.26
C TYR A 75 0.78 3.36 -1.38
N ARG A 76 0.38 3.01 -2.60
CA ARG A 76 0.33 3.99 -3.69
C ARG A 76 -0.86 4.92 -3.48
N THR A 77 -0.66 6.21 -3.72
CA THR A 77 -1.75 7.18 -3.66
C THR A 77 -2.82 6.83 -4.70
N VAL A 78 -4.07 6.73 -4.26
CA VAL A 78 -5.17 6.45 -5.19
C VAL A 78 -5.53 7.73 -5.97
N LYS A 79 -5.12 7.78 -7.25
CA LYS A 79 -5.43 8.90 -8.15
C LYS A 79 -6.87 8.87 -8.70
N ASN A 80 -7.43 7.68 -8.94
CA ASN A 80 -8.79 7.52 -9.50
C ASN A 80 -9.80 7.05 -8.44
N LYS A 81 -10.80 7.89 -8.13
CA LYS A 81 -11.82 7.59 -7.11
C LYS A 81 -12.69 6.36 -7.41
N ASN A 82 -12.82 6.01 -8.69
CA ASN A 82 -13.61 4.87 -9.16
C ASN A 82 -12.76 3.61 -9.35
N PHE A 83 -11.43 3.70 -9.24
CA PHE A 83 -10.53 2.56 -9.33
C PHE A 83 -9.70 2.45 -8.05
N LYS A 84 -10.30 1.81 -7.06
CA LYS A 84 -9.77 1.55 -5.71
C LYS A 84 -9.82 0.06 -5.40
N PRO A 85 -9.24 -0.82 -6.23
CA PRO A 85 -9.19 -2.24 -5.87
C PRO A 85 -8.35 -2.42 -4.60
N TYR A 86 -8.50 -3.56 -3.94
CA TYR A 86 -7.63 -4.00 -2.88
C TYR A 86 -6.20 -4.04 -3.39
N GLN A 87 -5.31 -3.37 -2.67
CA GLN A 87 -3.87 -3.39 -2.93
C GLN A 87 -3.14 -3.81 -1.65
N PRO A 88 -2.21 -4.77 -1.73
CA PRO A 88 -1.28 -5.00 -0.63
C PRO A 88 -0.44 -3.74 -0.40
N PRO A 89 0.15 -3.57 0.80
CA PRO A 89 1.17 -2.55 1.01
C PRO A 89 2.25 -2.66 -0.07
N LEU A 90 2.69 -1.52 -0.58
CA LEU A 90 3.82 -1.43 -1.48
C LEU A 90 5.12 -1.76 -0.76
N MET A 91 5.23 -1.22 0.46
CA MET A 91 6.37 -1.40 1.34
C MET A 91 5.88 -1.52 2.77
N ILE A 92 6.50 -2.42 3.52
CA ILE A 92 6.38 -2.48 4.98
C ILE A 92 7.71 -2.06 5.57
N VAL A 93 7.69 -1.12 6.50
CA VAL A 93 8.88 -0.73 7.26
C VAL A 93 8.66 -1.17 8.70
N GLU A 94 9.62 -1.93 9.20
CA GLU A 94 9.71 -2.35 10.59
C GLU A 94 10.90 -1.63 11.20
N VAL A 95 10.65 -0.85 12.25
CA VAL A 95 11.67 -0.07 12.93
C VAL A 95 12.20 -0.81 14.16
N LYS A 96 13.45 -0.52 14.50
CA LYS A 96 14.13 -1.02 15.70
C LYS A 96 14.82 0.12 16.42
N ARG A 97 15.29 -0.15 17.64
CA ARG A 97 16.09 0.80 18.41
C ARG A 97 17.49 0.90 17.80
N GLU A 98 18.15 2.03 17.99
CA GLU A 98 19.49 2.31 17.41
C GLU A 98 20.52 1.24 17.72
N GLU A 99 20.45 0.65 18.92
CA GLU A 99 21.38 -0.37 19.40
C GLU A 99 21.09 -1.80 18.92
N GLU A 100 19.96 -2.04 18.26
CA GLU A 100 19.57 -3.39 17.82
C GLU A 100 20.21 -3.77 16.49
N ASP A 101 20.74 -4.99 16.42
CA ASP A 101 21.21 -5.62 15.18
C ASP A 101 20.00 -6.07 14.34
N LEU A 102 19.82 -5.41 13.20
CA LEU A 102 18.70 -5.63 12.30
C LEU A 102 18.62 -7.07 11.76
N GLN A 103 19.73 -7.80 11.65
CA GLN A 103 19.71 -9.17 11.12
C GLN A 103 18.87 -10.12 11.98
N ASN A 104 18.79 -9.88 13.30
CA ASN A 104 17.96 -10.66 14.21
C ASN A 104 16.46 -10.57 13.90
N HIS A 105 16.04 -9.58 13.10
CA HIS A 105 14.65 -9.31 12.76
C HIS A 105 14.27 -9.74 11.33
N GLU A 106 15.18 -10.38 10.58
CA GLU A 106 14.93 -10.86 9.22
C GLU A 106 13.69 -11.78 9.13
N ASN A 107 13.57 -12.74 10.05
CA ASN A 107 12.44 -13.67 10.07
C ASN A 107 11.10 -12.94 10.29
N GLN A 108 11.11 -11.86 11.08
CA GLN A 108 9.92 -11.07 11.36
C GLN A 108 9.45 -10.35 10.10
N ILE A 109 10.34 -9.60 9.44
CA ILE A 109 9.98 -8.84 8.23
C ILE A 109 9.57 -9.78 7.10
N GLN A 110 10.29 -10.88 6.87
CA GLN A 110 9.91 -11.86 5.83
C GLN A 110 8.51 -12.45 6.07
N ARG A 111 8.13 -12.70 7.33
CA ARG A 111 6.78 -13.17 7.68
C ARG A 111 5.72 -12.12 7.35
N TYR A 112 5.98 -10.85 7.64
CA TYR A 112 5.09 -9.75 7.30
C TYR A 112 4.90 -9.61 5.79
N LEU A 113 5.99 -9.66 5.02
CA LEU A 113 5.92 -9.60 3.55
C LEU A 113 5.14 -10.77 2.95
N LYS A 114 5.35 -12.00 3.44
CA LYS A 114 4.60 -13.18 3.00
C LYS A 114 3.10 -13.07 3.29
N LYS A 115 2.74 -12.62 4.51
CA LYS A 115 1.33 -12.52 4.94
C LYS A 115 0.56 -11.39 4.24
N SER A 116 1.22 -10.25 4.04
CA SER A 116 0.62 -9.06 3.42
C SER A 116 0.66 -9.09 1.89
N CYS A 117 1.46 -9.99 1.31
CA CYS A 117 1.83 -9.97 -0.11
C CYS A 117 2.57 -8.69 -0.56
N SER A 118 3.19 -7.95 0.38
CA SER A 118 4.06 -6.82 0.04
C SER A 118 5.31 -7.29 -0.70
N GLU A 119 5.75 -6.49 -1.67
CA GLU A 119 6.92 -6.79 -2.50
C GLU A 119 8.23 -6.24 -1.90
N ILE A 120 8.11 -5.21 -1.05
CA ILE A 120 9.24 -4.53 -0.42
C ILE A 120 9.08 -4.54 1.10
N GLY A 121 10.15 -4.88 1.80
CA GLY A 121 10.29 -4.72 3.25
C GLY A 121 11.53 -3.93 3.60
N VAL A 122 11.49 -3.17 4.67
CA VAL A 122 12.65 -2.42 5.18
C VAL A 122 12.76 -2.65 6.68
N LEU A 123 13.95 -3.03 7.12
CA LEU A 123 14.36 -2.93 8.53
C LEU A 123 15.16 -1.64 8.71
N TYR A 124 14.84 -0.87 9.74
CA TYR A 124 15.45 0.44 9.97
C TYR A 124 15.68 0.70 11.45
N ASN A 125 16.92 1.02 11.85
CA ASN A 125 17.27 1.40 13.22
C ASN A 125 17.93 2.79 13.27
N TYR A 126 17.65 3.68 12.31
CA TYR A 126 18.33 4.97 12.11
C TYR A 126 19.74 4.87 11.52
N HIS A 127 20.59 3.97 12.00
CA HIS A 127 21.97 3.84 11.52
C HIS A 127 22.12 2.94 10.29
N GLU A 128 21.30 1.89 10.22
CA GLU A 128 21.34 0.86 9.20
C GLU A 128 19.96 0.71 8.56
N ILE A 129 19.99 0.33 7.29
CA ILE A 129 18.79 0.09 6.51
C ILE A 129 19.00 -1.19 5.69
N ILE A 130 18.18 -2.21 5.96
CA ILE A 130 18.19 -3.45 5.19
C ILE A 130 16.89 -3.53 4.38
N ALA A 131 17.00 -3.47 3.06
CA ALA A 131 15.89 -3.60 2.14
C ALA A 131 15.74 -5.04 1.67
N TYR A 132 14.51 -5.57 1.73
CA TYR A 132 14.12 -6.88 1.23
C TYR A 132 13.21 -6.68 0.03
N THR A 133 13.62 -7.17 -1.14
CA THR A 133 12.84 -7.08 -2.38
C THR A 133 12.51 -8.46 -2.90
N LYS A 134 11.28 -8.66 -3.35
CA LYS A 134 10.85 -9.93 -3.95
C LYS A 134 11.35 -10.05 -5.39
N LYS A 135 12.17 -11.07 -5.68
CA LYS A 135 12.61 -11.45 -7.02
C LYS A 135 12.38 -12.95 -7.23
N ASP A 136 11.68 -13.33 -8.30
CA ASP A 136 11.42 -14.73 -8.66
C ASP A 136 10.82 -15.58 -7.50
N LYS A 137 9.93 -14.97 -6.71
CA LYS A 137 9.28 -15.55 -5.51
C LYS A 137 10.16 -15.70 -4.27
N VAL A 138 11.42 -15.27 -4.32
CA VAL A 138 12.36 -15.27 -3.19
C VAL A 138 12.63 -13.82 -2.76
N PHE A 139 12.80 -13.57 -1.47
CA PHE A 139 13.25 -12.26 -0.99
C PHE A 139 14.77 -12.22 -0.98
N THR A 140 15.34 -11.19 -1.62
CA THR A 140 16.77 -10.86 -1.53
C THR A 140 16.93 -9.63 -0.66
N ASN A 141 17.93 -9.62 0.22
CA ASN A 141 18.23 -8.47 1.07
C ASN A 141 19.45 -7.70 0.55
N ASN A 142 19.46 -6.38 0.77
CA ASN A 142 20.59 -5.51 0.48
C ASN A 142 20.66 -4.42 1.55
N TYR A 143 21.87 -4.03 1.95
CA TYR A 143 22.08 -2.83 2.76
C TYR A 143 21.95 -1.60 1.87
N LEU A 144 21.18 -0.62 2.30
CA LEU A 144 21.14 0.69 1.66
C LEU A 144 22.21 1.58 2.29
N ASN A 145 22.74 2.50 1.51
CA ASN A 145 23.77 3.42 2.00
C ASN A 145 23.13 4.58 2.78
N SER A 146 21.90 4.95 2.39
CA SER A 146 21.21 6.07 3.01
C SER A 146 19.69 5.96 2.89
N ILE A 147 18.96 6.72 3.72
CA ILE A 147 17.48 6.75 3.68
C ILE A 147 16.97 7.34 2.36
N GLU A 148 17.77 8.16 1.69
CA GLU A 148 17.52 8.72 0.34
C GLU A 148 17.49 7.65 -0.77
N ASP A 149 17.90 6.41 -0.50
CA ASP A 149 17.77 5.30 -1.44
C ASP A 149 16.33 4.72 -1.46
N ILE A 150 15.51 4.99 -0.44
CA ILE A 150 14.14 4.47 -0.28
C ILE A 150 13.21 4.89 -1.44
N PRO A 151 13.19 6.16 -1.91
CA PRO A 151 12.34 6.56 -3.03
C PRO A 151 12.60 5.76 -4.32
N SER A 152 13.86 5.44 -4.62
CA SER A 152 14.20 4.65 -5.80
C SER A 152 13.58 3.24 -5.75
N LEU A 153 13.57 2.60 -4.58
CA LEU A 153 12.91 1.29 -4.39
C LEU A 153 11.40 1.37 -4.61
N ILE A 154 10.76 2.42 -4.09
CA ILE A 154 9.30 2.66 -4.24
C ILE A 154 8.93 2.88 -5.71
N LEU A 155 9.73 3.64 -6.45
CA LEU A 155 9.45 3.98 -7.85
C LEU A 155 9.69 2.80 -8.81
N GLN A 156 10.64 1.89 -8.52
CA GLN A 156 10.91 0.72 -9.38
C GLN A 156 9.74 -0.28 -9.46
N SER A 157 8.87 -0.33 -8.45
CA SER A 157 7.72 -1.24 -8.40
C SER A 157 6.46 -0.71 -9.14
N SER A 158 6.58 0.36 -9.93
CA SER A 158 5.45 1.16 -10.47
C SER A 158 4.75 0.62 -11.72
N ASN A 159 5.39 -0.27 -12.49
CA ASN A 159 4.92 -0.64 -13.82
C ASN A 159 3.56 -1.37 -13.87
N ILE A 160 3.13 -2.04 -12.79
CA ILE A 160 1.90 -2.85 -12.80
C ILE A 160 0.64 -1.99 -12.67
N LEU A 161 0.66 -0.96 -11.82
CA LEU A 161 -0.55 -0.16 -11.54
C LEU A 161 -0.94 0.73 -12.72
N GLU A 162 0.03 1.29 -13.43
CA GLU A 162 -0.24 2.12 -14.62
C GLU A 162 -0.99 1.32 -15.70
N LYS A 163 -0.59 0.07 -15.91
CA LYS A 163 -1.29 -0.84 -16.82
C LYS A 163 -2.73 -1.08 -16.36
N ASP A 164 -2.96 -1.32 -15.07
CA ASP A 164 -4.30 -1.58 -14.56
C ASP A 164 -5.23 -0.36 -14.71
N ILE A 165 -4.70 0.85 -14.48
CA ILE A 165 -5.43 2.10 -14.70
C ILE A 165 -5.80 2.26 -16.17
N LEU A 166 -4.86 2.01 -17.08
CA LEU A 166 -5.12 2.08 -18.53
C LEU A 166 -6.20 1.07 -18.96
N GLU A 167 -6.15 -0.16 -18.45
CA GLU A 167 -7.18 -1.16 -18.73
C GLU A 167 -8.53 -0.77 -18.08
N PHE A 168 -8.53 -0.14 -16.91
CA PHE A 168 -9.73 0.42 -16.30
C PHE A 168 -10.38 1.48 -17.19
N GLU A 169 -9.60 2.43 -17.70
CA GLU A 169 -10.11 3.48 -18.60
C GLU A 169 -10.68 2.90 -19.89
N LYS A 170 -10.02 1.90 -20.49
CA LYS A 170 -10.56 1.18 -21.65
C LYS A 170 -11.88 0.49 -21.31
N ALA A 171 -11.98 -0.17 -20.16
CA ALA A 171 -13.19 -0.86 -19.74
C ALA A 171 -14.35 0.11 -19.45
N VAL A 172 -14.06 1.29 -18.91
CA VAL A 172 -15.03 2.39 -18.73
C VAL A 172 -15.55 2.90 -20.07
N ASN A 173 -14.72 2.85 -21.11
CA ASN A 173 -15.10 3.15 -22.49
C ASN A 173 -15.67 1.94 -23.26
N GLY A 174 -16.06 0.87 -22.55
CA GLY A 174 -16.76 -0.28 -23.12
C GLY A 174 -15.88 -1.40 -23.68
N SER A 175 -14.57 -1.37 -23.44
CA SER A 175 -13.69 -2.49 -23.78
C SER A 175 -13.99 -3.72 -22.91
N PHE A 176 -14.70 -4.69 -23.48
CA PHE A 176 -14.96 -5.96 -22.79
C PHE A 176 -13.68 -6.74 -22.48
N LYS A 177 -12.70 -6.72 -23.39
CA LYS A 177 -11.40 -7.38 -23.17
C LYS A 177 -10.71 -6.85 -21.92
N SER A 178 -10.72 -5.52 -21.74
CA SER A 178 -10.14 -4.87 -20.57
C SER A 178 -10.97 -5.13 -19.31
N PHE A 179 -12.30 -5.20 -19.42
CA PHE A 179 -13.16 -5.65 -18.33
C PHE A 179 -12.79 -7.07 -17.87
N ILE A 180 -12.64 -8.03 -18.78
CA ILE A 180 -12.23 -9.41 -18.46
C ILE A 180 -10.86 -9.45 -17.78
N TYR A 181 -9.90 -8.67 -18.28
CA TYR A 181 -8.58 -8.54 -17.64
C TYR A 181 -8.71 -8.13 -16.15
N LEU A 182 -9.53 -7.12 -15.87
CA LEU A 182 -9.72 -6.59 -14.51
C LEU A 182 -10.50 -7.54 -13.62
N ILE A 183 -11.57 -8.19 -14.11
CA ILE A 183 -12.35 -9.13 -13.27
C ILE A 183 -11.55 -10.39 -12.96
N ASN A 184 -10.69 -10.86 -13.87
CA ASN A 184 -9.79 -11.97 -13.59
C ASN A 184 -8.76 -11.62 -12.50
N LYS A 185 -8.35 -10.35 -12.45
CA LYS A 185 -7.38 -9.86 -11.45
C LYS A 185 -8.02 -9.54 -10.11
N TYR A 186 -9.15 -8.84 -10.10
CA TYR A 186 -9.77 -8.27 -8.90
C TYR A 186 -11.11 -8.90 -8.53
N GLY A 187 -11.83 -9.47 -9.49
CA GLY A 187 -13.19 -9.98 -9.32
C GLY A 187 -13.28 -11.42 -8.82
N LYS A 188 -12.19 -12.18 -8.82
CA LYS A 188 -12.20 -13.63 -8.45
C LYS A 188 -12.68 -13.90 -7.01
N TYR A 189 -12.45 -12.96 -6.10
CA TYR A 189 -12.78 -13.10 -4.68
C TYR A 189 -13.69 -11.96 -4.23
N LYS A 190 -14.31 -12.10 -3.04
CA LYS A 190 -15.19 -11.07 -2.45
C LYS A 190 -14.48 -9.79 -1.99
N LEU A 191 -13.16 -9.71 -2.19
CA LEU A 191 -12.38 -8.55 -1.74
C LEU A 191 -12.79 -7.28 -2.49
N ASN A 192 -13.13 -7.38 -3.77
CA ASN A 192 -13.51 -6.22 -4.57
C ASN A 192 -14.96 -6.29 -4.99
N THR A 193 -15.64 -5.15 -4.93
CA THR A 193 -16.92 -4.92 -5.60
C THR A 193 -16.65 -4.27 -6.95
N ILE A 194 -17.20 -4.85 -8.01
CA ILE A 194 -17.10 -4.33 -9.37
C ILE A 194 -18.47 -3.84 -9.80
N ILE A 195 -18.56 -2.57 -10.16
CA ILE A 195 -19.78 -1.93 -10.64
C ILE A 195 -19.67 -1.75 -12.15
N PHE A 196 -20.66 -2.23 -12.89
CA PHE A 196 -20.68 -2.20 -14.36
C PHE A 196 -22.10 -1.95 -14.87
N ARG A 197 -22.25 -1.70 -16.17
CA ARG A 197 -23.54 -1.54 -16.83
C ARG A 197 -23.67 -2.51 -17.99
N LEU A 198 -24.88 -3.02 -18.17
CA LEU A 198 -25.28 -3.84 -19.31
C LEU A 198 -26.23 -3.04 -20.21
N LYS A 199 -26.23 -3.36 -21.49
CA LYS A 199 -27.13 -2.76 -22.48
C LYS A 199 -28.58 -3.08 -22.11
N GLY A 200 -29.42 -2.06 -22.13
CA GLY A 200 -30.85 -2.18 -21.79
C GLY A 200 -31.16 -2.12 -20.30
N GLU A 201 -30.16 -2.16 -19.42
CA GLU A 201 -30.35 -1.98 -17.98
C GLU A 201 -30.32 -0.49 -17.60
N GLN A 202 -31.31 -0.03 -16.85
CA GLN A 202 -31.39 1.38 -16.43
C GLN A 202 -30.37 1.71 -15.33
N LEU A 203 -30.07 0.75 -14.45
CA LEU A 203 -29.24 0.95 -13.26
C LEU A 203 -27.91 0.17 -13.36
N PRO A 204 -26.82 0.72 -12.81
CA PRO A 204 -25.58 -0.03 -12.61
C PRO A 204 -25.79 -1.30 -11.80
N ILE A 205 -25.03 -2.34 -12.13
CA ILE A 205 -25.00 -3.62 -11.45
C ILE A 205 -23.74 -3.69 -10.60
N SER A 206 -23.90 -4.09 -9.34
CA SER A 206 -22.81 -4.42 -8.43
C SER A 206 -22.62 -5.94 -8.37
N GLY A 207 -21.39 -6.39 -8.62
CA GLY A 207 -21.01 -7.79 -8.60
C GLY A 207 -19.76 -8.08 -7.76
N THR A 208 -19.66 -9.32 -7.34
CA THR A 208 -18.48 -9.95 -6.69
C THR A 208 -18.34 -11.38 -7.23
N PHE A 209 -17.20 -12.06 -7.03
CA PHE A 209 -16.98 -13.44 -7.50
C PHE A 209 -17.28 -13.63 -8.99
N PHE A 210 -16.47 -13.02 -9.83
CA PHE A 210 -16.61 -13.10 -11.28
C PHE A 210 -15.90 -14.32 -11.84
N GLU A 211 -16.56 -14.97 -12.79
CA GLU A 211 -16.02 -16.05 -13.60
C GLU A 211 -16.40 -15.83 -15.06
N PHE A 212 -15.46 -16.00 -15.99
CA PHE A 212 -15.72 -15.91 -17.42
C PHE A 212 -15.54 -17.27 -18.07
N GLN A 213 -16.61 -17.79 -18.67
CA GLN A 213 -16.62 -19.09 -19.35
C GLN A 213 -17.62 -19.04 -20.51
N ASP A 214 -17.25 -19.64 -21.65
CA ASP A 214 -18.14 -19.83 -22.80
C ASP A 214 -18.88 -18.56 -23.24
N ASN A 215 -18.14 -17.45 -23.34
CA ASN A 215 -18.65 -16.12 -23.72
C ASN A 215 -19.66 -15.48 -22.74
N LYS A 216 -19.81 -16.06 -21.54
CA LYS A 216 -20.64 -15.54 -20.45
C LYS A 216 -19.80 -15.13 -19.26
N VAL A 217 -20.21 -14.04 -18.63
CA VAL A 217 -19.69 -13.60 -17.34
C VAL A 217 -20.69 -13.99 -16.27
N ASN A 218 -20.27 -14.87 -15.36
CA ASN A 218 -21.01 -15.21 -14.15
C ASN A 218 -20.51 -14.33 -13.00
N TYR A 219 -21.43 -13.89 -12.15
CA TYR A 219 -21.10 -13.06 -11.00
C TYR A 219 -22.15 -13.18 -9.89
N PHE A 220 -21.74 -12.89 -8.66
CA PHE A 220 -22.63 -12.81 -7.50
C PHE A 220 -23.17 -11.38 -7.37
N LYS A 221 -24.42 -11.17 -7.80
CA LYS A 221 -25.07 -9.86 -7.77
C LYS A 221 -25.34 -9.43 -6.33
N ASN A 222 -24.89 -8.24 -5.97
CA ASN A 222 -25.02 -7.68 -4.63
C ASN A 222 -24.58 -8.64 -3.50
N GLY A 223 -23.69 -9.59 -3.79
CA GLY A 223 -23.25 -10.59 -2.83
C GLY A 223 -24.32 -11.63 -2.42
N LYS A 224 -25.42 -11.79 -3.17
CA LYS A 224 -26.56 -12.65 -2.76
C LYS A 224 -26.83 -13.84 -3.69
N ASN A 225 -26.84 -13.62 -5.00
CA ASN A 225 -27.25 -14.65 -5.96
C ASN A 225 -26.39 -14.63 -7.23
N TRP A 226 -26.17 -15.82 -7.80
CA TRP A 226 -25.54 -15.96 -9.10
C TRP A 226 -26.42 -15.36 -10.19
N GLN A 227 -25.78 -14.60 -11.07
CA GLN A 227 -26.34 -14.01 -12.27
C GLN A 227 -25.31 -14.17 -13.39
N SER A 228 -25.76 -14.07 -14.63
CA SER A 228 -24.88 -14.09 -15.78
C SER A 228 -25.35 -13.16 -16.88
N PHE A 229 -24.42 -12.75 -17.74
CA PHE A 229 -24.70 -11.99 -18.95
C PHE A 229 -23.76 -12.42 -20.07
N ASN A 230 -24.17 -12.24 -21.33
CA ASN A 230 -23.29 -12.54 -22.48
C ASN A 230 -22.38 -11.35 -22.74
N TYR A 231 -21.16 -11.58 -23.25
CA TYR A 231 -20.22 -10.49 -23.49
C TYR A 231 -20.78 -9.34 -24.36
N GLN A 232 -21.71 -9.64 -25.28
CA GLN A 232 -22.35 -8.66 -26.14
C GLN A 232 -23.23 -7.67 -25.38
N ASP A 233 -23.73 -8.08 -24.21
CA ASP A 233 -24.59 -7.30 -23.34
C ASP A 233 -23.78 -6.31 -22.49
N PHE A 234 -22.45 -6.47 -22.40
CA PHE A 234 -21.60 -5.51 -21.71
C PHE A 234 -21.66 -4.14 -22.37
N GLU A 235 -21.94 -3.10 -21.58
CA GLU A 235 -21.86 -1.72 -22.02
C GLU A 235 -20.53 -1.09 -21.58
N ARG A 236 -20.27 -1.07 -20.27
CA ARG A 236 -19.06 -0.46 -19.70
C ARG A 236 -18.86 -0.82 -18.23
N LEU A 237 -17.62 -0.67 -17.79
CA LEU A 237 -17.25 -0.67 -16.38
C LEU A 237 -17.53 0.72 -15.77
N ILE A 238 -17.89 0.77 -14.48
CA ILE A 238 -18.12 2.01 -13.75
C ILE A 238 -17.07 2.19 -12.66
N SER A 239 -16.87 1.17 -11.82
CA SER A 239 -15.90 1.24 -10.74
C SER A 239 -15.43 -0.13 -10.25
N ILE A 240 -14.27 -0.15 -9.61
CA ILE A 240 -13.75 -1.29 -8.83
C ILE A 240 -13.34 -0.74 -7.47
N THR A 241 -13.92 -1.27 -6.39
CA THR A 241 -13.70 -0.77 -5.03
C THR A 241 -13.50 -1.91 -4.04
N TYR A 242 -12.51 -1.78 -3.15
CA TYR A 242 -12.35 -2.56 -1.93
C TYR A 242 -13.20 -2.01 -0.78
#